data_AF-A0A929V1Y4-F1
#
_entry.id   AF-A0A929V1Y4-F1
#
_cell.length_a   1.000
_cell.length_b   1.000
_cell.length_c   1.000
_cell.angle_alpha   90.00
_cell.angle_beta   90.00
_cell.angle_gamma   90.00
#
_symmetry.space_group_name_H-M   'P 1'
#
loop_
_entity.id
_entity.type
_entity.pdbx_description
1 polymer ?
#
loop_
_entity_poly.entity_id
_entity_poly.type
_entity_poly.pdbx_seq_one_letter_code
_entity_poly.pdbx_strand_id
1 'polypeptide(L)'
;MTTESNRSNAPHPAEYVARQDRLKRSLELIYTVAESTQAQDMLGVLATRLVEAIDYVRLPRINDDGSIQEIDRWRQIPTIPVVELRSDEEVQTPMVGITDFQYYDRIKCGSDVHPMGKRQIAHYFHDGKSDYTTEPLRVDRGSFGSTVSYSLPIHADYHKKDSPIVGTVAGQPNIAIRLDDDNNYGDTLSHELIHARDDLDEPVQLTQQGDDNSSEKNRLRSELRAYAVGARMSLLIAQHQGLNFIDNEEYFNSVTMSFYVERTRNKINGSILSPNAFDPNKELIEALDDAGLKSIYS
;
A
#
# COMPACT_ATOMS: atom_id res chain seq x y z
N MET A 1 36.93 17.10 21.63
CA MET A 1 36.54 15.91 20.86
C MET A 1 35.38 16.32 19.98
N THR A 2 35.65 16.51 18.71
CA THR A 2 34.66 16.83 17.67
C THR A 2 33.80 15.60 17.44
N THR A 3 32.51 15.70 17.73
CA THR A 3 31.51 14.70 17.35
C THR A 3 31.34 14.75 15.83
N GLU A 4 32.02 13.86 15.11
CA GLU A 4 31.67 13.52 13.74
C GLU A 4 30.30 12.83 13.74
N SER A 5 29.25 13.62 13.50
CA SER A 5 27.91 13.13 13.21
C SER A 5 27.48 13.66 11.85
N ASN A 6 28.18 13.23 10.80
CA ASN A 6 27.74 13.38 9.41
C ASN A 6 27.98 12.04 8.71
N ARG A 7 27.26 10.99 9.14
CA ARG A 7 26.94 9.92 8.20
C ARG A 7 25.67 10.36 7.51
N SER A 8 25.77 10.62 6.20
CA SER A 8 24.60 10.83 5.36
C SER A 8 23.66 9.64 5.53
N ASN A 9 22.37 9.92 5.72
CA ASN A 9 21.33 8.89 5.69
C ASN A 9 20.99 8.51 4.24
N ALA A 10 21.50 9.24 3.24
CA ALA A 10 21.31 8.89 1.85
C ALA A 10 22.18 7.68 1.44
N PRO A 11 21.63 6.78 0.61
CA PRO A 11 22.43 5.72 0.00
C PRO A 11 23.54 6.31 -0.86
N HIS A 12 24.66 5.59 -0.96
CA HIS A 12 25.73 5.97 -1.88
C HIS A 12 25.17 6.03 -3.33
N PRO A 13 25.57 6.99 -4.19
CA PRO A 13 24.94 7.18 -5.51
C PRO A 13 24.87 5.91 -6.36
N ALA A 14 25.93 5.11 -6.37
CA ALA A 14 25.96 3.84 -7.11
C ALA A 14 25.00 2.78 -6.52
N GLU A 15 24.87 2.74 -5.19
CA GLU A 15 23.91 1.86 -4.53
C GLU A 15 22.48 2.29 -4.88
N TYR A 16 22.19 3.59 -4.77
CA TYR A 16 20.89 4.14 -5.11
C TYR A 16 20.46 3.82 -6.55
N VAL A 17 21.36 3.98 -7.53
CA VAL A 17 21.08 3.60 -8.93
C VAL A 17 20.76 2.12 -9.04
N ALA A 18 21.50 1.24 -8.36
CA ALA A 18 21.21 -0.19 -8.35
C ALA A 18 19.84 -0.50 -7.72
N ARG A 19 19.46 0.20 -6.64
CA ARG A 19 18.13 0.11 -6.02
C ARG A 19 17.02 0.45 -7.01
N GLN A 20 17.14 1.59 -7.70
CA GLN A 20 16.15 2.02 -8.70
C GLN A 20 16.05 1.04 -9.88
N ASP A 21 17.18 0.55 -10.39
CA ASP A 21 17.19 -0.39 -11.51
C ASP A 21 16.49 -1.71 -11.17
N ARG A 22 16.63 -2.19 -9.92
CA ARG A 22 15.90 -3.37 -9.46
C ARG A 22 14.40 -3.12 -9.39
N LEU A 23 13.97 -2.06 -8.70
CA LEU A 23 12.55 -1.70 -8.61
C LEU A 23 11.94 -1.57 -10.00
N LYS A 24 12.63 -0.90 -10.92
CA LYS A 24 12.17 -0.74 -12.30
C LYS A 24 11.97 -2.09 -13.00
N ARG A 25 12.94 -3.00 -12.93
CA ARG A 25 12.80 -4.34 -13.55
C ARG A 25 11.65 -5.14 -12.94
N SER A 26 11.48 -5.08 -11.62
CA SER A 26 10.37 -5.76 -10.94
C SER A 26 9.02 -5.19 -11.36
N LEU A 27 8.89 -3.86 -11.45
CA LEU A 27 7.67 -3.20 -11.91
C LEU A 27 7.34 -3.54 -13.37
N GLU A 28 8.35 -3.56 -14.26
CA GLU A 28 8.18 -3.95 -15.66
C GLU A 28 7.71 -5.41 -15.81
N LEU A 29 8.25 -6.31 -14.97
CA LEU A 29 7.81 -7.71 -14.91
C LEU A 29 6.36 -7.83 -14.42
N ILE A 30 6.02 -7.18 -13.30
CA ILE A 30 4.66 -7.19 -12.74
C ILE A 30 3.67 -6.63 -13.77
N TYR A 31 4.00 -5.52 -14.41
CA TYR A 31 3.18 -4.89 -15.46
C TYR A 31 2.92 -5.87 -16.61
N THR A 32 3.98 -6.44 -17.17
CA THR A 32 3.91 -7.40 -18.29
C THR A 32 3.04 -8.60 -17.95
N VAL A 33 3.19 -9.13 -16.73
CA VAL A 33 2.40 -10.28 -16.27
C VAL A 33 0.94 -9.87 -16.03
N ALA A 34 0.70 -8.73 -15.39
CA ALA A 34 -0.65 -8.25 -15.07
C ALA A 34 -1.47 -7.91 -16.32
N GLU A 35 -0.82 -7.44 -17.39
CA GLU A 35 -1.48 -7.21 -18.69
C GLU A 35 -1.78 -8.51 -19.47
N SER A 36 -1.20 -9.65 -19.08
CA SER A 36 -1.43 -10.91 -19.79
C SER A 36 -2.90 -11.33 -19.72
N THR A 37 -3.41 -11.95 -20.78
CA THR A 37 -4.78 -12.50 -20.81
C THR A 37 -5.03 -13.44 -19.63
N GLN A 38 -4.04 -14.24 -19.26
CA GLN A 38 -4.14 -15.15 -18.12
C GLN A 38 -4.34 -14.40 -16.80
N ALA A 39 -3.61 -13.30 -16.57
CA ALA A 39 -3.82 -12.47 -15.38
C ALA A 39 -5.19 -11.81 -15.39
N GLN A 40 -5.63 -11.27 -16.53
CA GLN A 40 -6.94 -10.65 -16.68
C GLN A 40 -8.08 -11.66 -16.42
N ASP A 41 -7.95 -12.90 -16.89
CA ASP A 41 -8.93 -13.96 -16.63
C ASP A 41 -8.96 -14.38 -15.15
N MET A 42 -7.80 -14.40 -14.48
CA MET A 42 -7.69 -14.86 -13.10
C MET A 42 -8.05 -13.79 -12.06
N LEU A 43 -7.69 -12.53 -12.31
CA LEU A 43 -7.81 -11.42 -11.36
C LEU A 43 -8.90 -10.41 -11.76
N GLY A 44 -9.34 -10.42 -13.01
CA GLY A 44 -10.33 -9.48 -13.52
C GLY A 44 -9.93 -8.03 -13.26
N VAL A 45 -10.86 -7.26 -12.68
CA VAL A 45 -10.65 -5.85 -12.33
C VAL A 45 -9.42 -5.60 -11.44
N LEU A 46 -8.98 -6.59 -10.66
CA LEU A 46 -7.81 -6.42 -9.80
C LEU A 46 -6.50 -6.37 -10.60
N ALA A 47 -6.41 -7.06 -11.74
CA ALA A 47 -5.25 -6.92 -12.62
C ALA A 47 -5.23 -5.52 -13.26
N THR A 48 -6.38 -5.01 -13.69
CA THR A 48 -6.49 -3.63 -14.18
C THR A 48 -6.08 -2.62 -13.12
N ARG A 49 -6.57 -2.77 -11.88
CA ARG A 49 -6.20 -1.89 -10.76
C ARG A 49 -4.70 -1.93 -10.45
N LEU A 50 -4.07 -3.10 -10.53
CA LEU A 50 -2.63 -3.24 -10.34
C LEU A 50 -1.84 -2.53 -11.44
N VAL A 51 -2.23 -2.68 -12.70
CA VAL A 51 -1.61 -1.97 -13.85
C VAL A 51 -1.72 -0.45 -13.68
N GLU A 52 -2.92 0.05 -13.33
CA GLU A 52 -3.13 1.47 -13.07
C GLU A 52 -2.26 1.99 -11.90
N ALA A 53 -2.10 1.19 -10.84
CA ALA A 53 -1.22 1.54 -9.73
C ALA A 53 0.25 1.67 -10.19
N ILE A 54 0.73 0.75 -11.04
CA ILE A 54 2.08 0.80 -11.62
C ILE A 54 2.28 2.07 -12.46
N ASP A 55 1.28 2.49 -13.24
CA ASP A 55 1.36 3.72 -14.04
C ASP A 55 1.55 4.98 -13.17
N TYR A 56 1.09 4.94 -11.93
CA TYR A 56 1.29 6.00 -10.94
C TYR A 56 2.62 5.92 -10.22
N VAL A 57 3.35 4.80 -10.30
CA VAL A 57 4.62 4.63 -9.59
C VAL A 57 5.66 5.63 -10.08
N ARG A 58 6.36 6.24 -9.12
CA ARG A 58 7.55 7.06 -9.36
C ARG A 58 8.63 6.63 -8.38
N LEU A 59 9.89 6.67 -8.84
CA LEU A 59 11.06 6.24 -8.06
C LEU A 59 11.88 7.48 -7.65
N PRO A 60 11.49 8.24 -6.61
CA PRO A 60 12.18 9.46 -6.21
C PRO A 60 13.53 9.18 -5.57
N ARG A 61 14.40 10.21 -5.57
CA ARG A 61 15.69 10.19 -4.85
C ARG A 61 15.51 10.34 -3.35
N ILE A 62 16.45 9.79 -2.60
CA ILE A 62 16.64 10.12 -1.19
C ILE A 62 17.76 11.17 -1.16
N ASN A 63 17.45 12.36 -0.66
CA ASN A 63 18.37 13.47 -0.52
C ASN A 63 19.38 13.19 0.61
N ASP A 64 20.49 13.93 0.61
CA ASP A 64 21.56 13.79 1.62
C ASP A 64 21.09 13.98 3.08
N ASP A 65 19.97 14.68 3.28
CA ASP A 65 19.34 14.90 4.58
C ASP A 65 18.39 13.76 5.03
N GLY A 66 18.24 12.70 4.21
CA GLY A 66 17.34 11.59 4.48
C GLY A 66 15.88 11.86 4.09
N SER A 67 15.59 12.96 3.41
CA SER A 67 14.25 13.23 2.85
C SER A 67 14.07 12.63 1.45
N ILE A 68 12.86 12.19 1.14
CA ILE A 68 12.48 11.81 -0.22
C ILE A 68 12.30 13.07 -1.05
N GLN A 69 12.96 13.11 -2.22
CA GLN A 69 12.78 14.17 -3.20
C GLN A 69 11.33 14.26 -3.64
N GLU A 70 10.71 15.41 -3.43
CA GLU A 70 9.35 15.68 -3.84
C GLU A 70 9.20 15.53 -5.36
N ILE A 71 8.16 14.82 -5.78
CA ILE A 71 7.86 14.58 -7.19
C ILE A 71 7.04 15.75 -7.73
N ASP A 72 7.45 16.31 -8.87
CA ASP A 72 6.72 17.43 -9.47
C ASP A 72 5.24 17.06 -9.72
N ARG A 73 4.36 17.99 -9.33
CA ARG A 73 2.90 17.88 -9.49
C ARG A 73 2.23 16.66 -8.83
N TRP A 74 2.84 16.04 -7.82
CA TRP A 74 2.24 14.90 -7.12
C TRP A 74 0.86 15.20 -6.51
N ARG A 75 0.58 16.48 -6.19
CA ARG A 75 -0.73 16.92 -5.71
C ARG A 75 -1.80 16.89 -6.80
N GLN A 76 -1.45 17.13 -8.05
CA GLN A 76 -2.41 17.20 -9.17
C GLN A 76 -2.59 15.86 -9.87
N ILE A 77 -1.56 15.02 -9.86
CA ILE A 77 -1.51 13.76 -10.62
C ILE A 77 -1.31 12.60 -9.65
N PRO A 78 -2.11 11.52 -9.73
CA PRO A 78 -1.88 10.31 -8.94
C PRO A 78 -0.42 9.86 -9.08
N THR A 79 0.24 9.67 -7.94
CA THR A 79 1.68 9.45 -7.85
C THR A 79 1.95 8.53 -6.67
N ILE A 80 2.50 7.35 -6.89
CA ILE A 80 2.86 6.42 -5.81
C ILE A 80 4.39 6.43 -5.71
N PRO A 81 4.98 7.19 -4.77
CA PRO A 81 6.42 7.15 -4.56
C PRO A 81 6.81 5.78 -4.02
N VAL A 82 7.75 5.11 -4.67
CA VAL A 82 8.29 3.82 -4.21
C VAL A 82 9.78 3.97 -3.98
N VAL A 83 10.23 3.63 -2.76
CA VAL A 83 11.65 3.61 -2.39
C VAL A 83 12.04 2.26 -1.82
N GLU A 84 13.31 1.88 -2.01
CA GLU A 84 13.89 0.69 -1.41
C GLU A 84 14.79 1.11 -0.24
N LEU A 85 14.54 0.55 0.94
CA LEU A 85 15.17 0.91 2.21
C LEU A 85 15.78 -0.30 2.90
N ARG A 86 16.89 -0.13 3.60
CA ARG A 86 17.40 -1.18 4.52
C ARG A 86 16.44 -1.34 5.70
N SER A 87 16.51 -2.48 6.38
CA SER A 87 15.66 -2.82 7.54
C SER A 87 15.73 -1.82 8.71
N ASP A 88 16.80 -1.02 8.80
CA ASP A 88 17.04 0.00 9.82
C ASP A 88 17.04 1.44 9.25
N GLU A 89 16.72 1.59 7.95
CA GLU A 89 16.68 2.88 7.27
C GLU A 89 15.27 3.48 7.38
N GLU A 90 15.22 4.73 7.85
CA GLU A 90 14.01 5.54 7.92
C GLU A 90 14.26 6.84 7.14
N VAL A 91 13.35 7.17 6.23
CA VAL A 91 13.42 8.38 5.40
C VAL A 91 12.19 9.24 5.63
N GLN A 92 12.30 10.54 5.37
CA GLN A 92 11.22 11.49 5.57
C GLN A 92 10.50 11.76 4.24
N THR A 93 9.21 11.46 4.12
CA THR A 93 8.44 11.78 2.90
C THR A 93 7.64 13.07 3.06
N PRO A 94 7.75 14.04 2.14
CA PRO A 94 6.91 15.24 2.14
C PRO A 94 5.54 15.01 1.44
N MET A 95 5.34 13.85 0.81
CA MET A 95 4.17 13.57 -0.05
C MET A 95 3.05 12.91 0.75
N VAL A 96 2.50 13.64 1.72
CA VAL A 96 1.57 13.10 2.74
C VAL A 96 0.15 13.67 2.67
N GLY A 97 -0.07 14.69 1.85
CA GLY A 97 -1.35 15.39 1.73
C GLY A 97 -2.38 14.70 0.83
N ILE A 98 -3.60 15.23 0.82
CA ILE A 98 -4.69 14.81 -0.07
C ILE A 98 -4.47 15.42 -1.46
N THR A 99 -4.54 14.60 -2.51
CA THR A 99 -4.37 15.05 -3.90
C THR A 99 -5.67 15.61 -4.52
N ASP A 100 -5.54 16.37 -5.61
CA ASP A 100 -6.65 16.83 -6.45
C ASP A 100 -7.48 15.65 -6.94
N PHE A 101 -6.83 14.55 -7.34
CA PHE A 101 -7.49 13.31 -7.75
C PHE A 101 -8.35 12.75 -6.62
N GLN A 102 -7.79 12.54 -5.42
CA GLN A 102 -8.54 12.05 -4.28
C GLN A 102 -9.70 12.99 -3.93
N TYR A 103 -9.44 14.29 -3.86
CA TYR A 103 -10.45 15.27 -3.44
C TYR A 103 -11.58 15.42 -4.46
N TYR A 104 -11.26 15.73 -5.72
CA TYR A 104 -12.27 16.04 -6.72
C TYR A 104 -12.95 14.79 -7.28
N ASP A 105 -12.21 13.70 -7.50
CA ASP A 105 -12.78 12.52 -8.17
C ASP A 105 -13.43 11.56 -7.18
N ARG A 106 -12.82 11.35 -6.00
CA ARG A 106 -13.33 10.38 -5.02
C ARG A 106 -14.18 11.03 -3.94
N ILE A 107 -13.69 12.07 -3.28
CA ILE A 107 -14.33 12.62 -2.08
C ILE A 107 -15.52 13.52 -2.43
N LYS A 108 -15.33 14.49 -3.32
CA LYS A 108 -16.35 15.50 -3.67
C LYS A 108 -17.51 14.87 -4.43
N CYS A 109 -17.21 14.06 -5.45
CA CYS A 109 -18.20 13.46 -6.35
C CYS A 109 -18.79 12.14 -5.84
N GLY A 110 -18.06 11.37 -5.02
CA GLY A 110 -18.38 9.95 -4.79
C GLY A 110 -18.63 9.51 -3.35
N SER A 111 -18.35 10.34 -2.34
CA SER A 111 -18.42 9.86 -0.95
C SER A 111 -19.79 10.09 -0.29
N ASP A 112 -20.26 9.09 0.48
CA ASP A 112 -21.44 9.16 1.38
C ASP A 112 -21.15 9.96 2.67
N VAL A 113 -20.10 10.79 2.64
CA VAL A 113 -19.67 11.58 3.79
C VAL A 113 -20.67 12.72 4.02
N HIS A 114 -21.06 12.88 5.29
CA HIS A 114 -21.91 13.97 5.72
C HIS A 114 -21.34 15.35 5.30
N PRO A 115 -22.16 16.34 4.91
CA PRO A 115 -21.68 17.65 4.44
C PRO A 115 -20.74 18.40 5.41
N MET A 116 -20.84 18.13 6.72
CA MET A 116 -19.89 18.66 7.71
C MET A 116 -18.50 18.04 7.57
N GLY A 117 -18.43 16.71 7.41
CA GLY A 117 -17.18 15.99 7.16
C GLY A 117 -16.55 16.38 5.82
N LYS A 118 -17.35 16.55 4.76
CA LYS A 118 -16.85 17.06 3.47
C LYS A 118 -16.22 18.45 3.60
N ARG A 119 -16.80 19.34 4.41
CA ARG A 119 -16.22 20.67 4.70
C ARG A 119 -14.92 20.55 5.47
N GLN A 120 -14.85 19.70 6.48
CA GLN A 120 -13.61 19.44 7.21
C GLN A 120 -12.50 18.91 6.28
N ILE A 121 -12.80 17.92 5.43
CA ILE A 121 -11.82 17.40 4.46
C ILE A 121 -11.38 18.49 3.49
N ALA A 122 -12.30 19.36 3.05
CA ALA A 122 -11.95 20.50 2.20
C ALA A 122 -10.94 21.46 2.89
N HIS A 123 -11.02 21.62 4.21
CA HIS A 123 -10.01 22.37 4.97
C HIS A 123 -8.64 21.67 4.91
N TYR A 124 -8.59 20.35 5.11
CA TYR A 124 -7.33 19.58 4.97
C TYR A 124 -6.70 19.72 3.58
N PHE A 125 -7.53 19.78 2.53
CA PHE A 125 -7.08 20.00 1.16
C PHE A 125 -6.60 21.45 0.91
N HIS A 126 -7.36 22.46 1.38
CA HIS A 126 -7.09 23.87 1.10
C HIS A 126 -6.03 24.53 1.97
N ASP A 127 -5.93 24.12 3.25
CA ASP A 127 -5.02 24.79 4.16
C ASP A 127 -3.57 24.52 3.78
N GLY A 128 -3.26 23.45 3.02
CA GLY A 128 -1.98 23.19 2.33
C GLY A 128 -0.72 23.26 3.22
N LYS A 129 -0.93 23.52 4.50
CA LYS A 129 -0.01 23.80 5.58
C LYS A 129 -0.24 22.70 6.58
N SER A 130 0.43 21.59 6.35
CA SER A 130 1.33 21.23 7.42
C SER A 130 2.55 22.13 7.25
N ASP A 131 2.91 22.91 8.27
CA ASP A 131 4.23 23.52 8.29
C ASP A 131 5.25 22.36 8.37
N TYR A 132 5.66 21.81 7.23
CA TYR A 132 6.63 20.70 7.12
C TYR A 132 6.30 19.43 7.93
N THR A 133 5.11 18.83 7.84
CA THR A 133 4.98 17.44 8.29
C THR A 133 5.49 16.54 7.16
N THR A 134 6.79 16.28 7.17
CA THR A 134 7.26 15.04 6.60
C THR A 134 6.85 13.91 7.54
N GLU A 135 6.48 12.78 6.97
CA GLU A 135 6.20 11.59 7.77
C GLU A 135 7.34 10.58 7.61
N PRO A 136 7.69 9.84 8.67
CA PRO A 136 8.67 8.77 8.58
C PRO A 136 8.11 7.66 7.69
N LEU A 137 8.93 7.23 6.72
CA LEU A 137 8.71 6.07 5.90
C LEU A 137 9.83 5.06 6.18
N ARG A 138 9.43 3.85 6.55
CA ARG A 138 10.32 2.72 6.86
C ARG A 138 9.60 1.41 6.55
N VAL A 139 10.36 0.31 6.55
CA VAL A 139 9.76 -1.03 6.57
C VAL A 139 9.82 -1.58 7.97
N ASP A 140 8.67 -1.90 8.55
CA ASP A 140 8.61 -2.45 9.91
C ASP A 140 9.29 -3.83 9.98
N ARG A 141 9.84 -4.13 11.16
CA ARG A 141 10.58 -5.37 11.40
C ARG A 141 9.67 -6.58 11.15
N GLY A 142 10.11 -7.46 10.26
CA GLY A 142 9.36 -8.66 9.88
C GLY A 142 8.47 -8.47 8.64
N SER A 143 8.33 -7.25 8.13
CA SER A 143 7.72 -6.98 6.83
C SER A 143 8.77 -6.90 5.71
N PHE A 144 8.34 -7.13 4.48
CA PHE A 144 9.11 -6.92 3.26
C PHE A 144 8.73 -5.61 2.55
N GLY A 145 7.58 -5.04 2.88
CA GLY A 145 7.06 -3.80 2.32
C GLY A 145 6.19 -3.03 3.32
N SER A 146 5.89 -1.79 2.98
CA SER A 146 4.91 -0.99 3.72
C SER A 146 4.34 0.08 2.83
N THR A 147 3.01 0.18 2.82
CA THR A 147 2.28 1.32 2.27
C THR A 147 1.86 2.23 3.41
N VAL A 148 2.26 3.50 3.31
CA VAL A 148 2.01 4.52 4.33
C VAL A 148 1.28 5.69 3.70
N SER A 149 0.10 5.98 4.24
CA SER A 149 -0.72 7.15 3.93
C SER A 149 -1.00 7.93 5.21
N TYR A 150 -0.71 9.22 5.20
CA TYR A 150 -1.02 10.06 6.36
C TYR A 150 -2.54 10.18 6.53
N SER A 151 -3.01 9.74 7.68
CA SER A 151 -4.44 9.64 7.97
C SER A 151 -4.92 10.80 8.82
N LEU A 152 -5.85 11.58 8.29
CA LEU A 152 -6.45 12.71 8.97
C LEU A 152 -7.81 12.33 9.55
N PRO A 153 -8.09 12.61 10.83
CA PRO A 153 -9.35 12.24 11.46
C PRO A 153 -10.50 13.12 10.94
N ILE A 154 -11.67 12.50 10.73
CA ILE A 154 -12.93 13.17 10.45
C ILE A 154 -13.71 13.22 11.77
N HIS A 155 -14.01 14.43 12.24
CA HIS A 155 -14.75 14.66 13.48
C HIS A 155 -16.22 14.89 13.17
N ALA A 156 -17.12 14.42 14.04
CA ALA A 156 -18.57 14.67 13.88
C ALA A 156 -18.90 16.17 13.78
N ASP A 157 -18.14 16.98 14.53
CA ASP A 157 -18.19 18.44 14.57
C ASP A 157 -16.78 18.99 14.86
N TYR A 158 -16.04 19.34 13.80
CA TYR A 158 -14.64 19.79 13.89
C TYR A 158 -14.46 21.16 14.58
N HIS A 159 -15.54 21.88 14.90
CA HIS A 159 -15.47 23.11 15.69
C HIS A 159 -15.38 22.85 17.19
N LYS A 160 -15.60 21.61 17.64
CA LYS A 160 -15.54 21.22 19.06
C LYS A 160 -14.28 20.41 19.32
N LYS A 161 -13.50 20.83 20.32
CA LYS A 161 -12.22 20.23 20.70
C LYS A 161 -12.31 18.73 21.03
N ASP A 162 -13.43 18.27 21.58
CA ASP A 162 -13.61 16.88 22.04
C ASP A 162 -14.65 16.12 21.21
N SER A 163 -14.82 16.53 19.95
CA SER A 163 -15.77 15.90 19.04
C SER A 163 -15.35 14.48 18.67
N PRO A 164 -16.24 13.48 18.72
CA PRO A 164 -15.87 12.11 18.40
C PRO A 164 -15.41 11.98 16.94
N ILE A 165 -14.42 11.10 16.72
CA ILE A 165 -13.95 10.73 15.39
C ILE A 165 -14.97 9.77 14.77
N VAL A 166 -15.46 10.12 13.57
CA VAL A 166 -16.46 9.36 12.81
C VAL A 166 -15.90 8.79 11.51
N GLY A 167 -14.58 8.93 11.31
CA GLY A 167 -13.85 8.32 10.21
C GLY A 167 -12.45 8.90 10.06
N THR A 168 -11.77 8.51 9.01
CA THR A 168 -10.47 9.03 8.60
C THR A 168 -10.47 9.31 7.10
N VAL A 169 -9.60 10.22 6.68
CA VAL A 169 -9.25 10.40 5.27
C VAL A 169 -7.75 10.15 5.10
N ALA A 170 -7.41 9.22 4.22
CA ALA A 170 -6.04 8.92 3.83
C ALA A 170 -5.55 9.96 2.82
N GLY A 171 -4.33 10.45 3.02
CA GLY A 171 -3.59 11.24 2.05
C GLY A 171 -3.02 10.37 0.93
N GLN A 172 -2.02 10.90 0.23
CA GLN A 172 -1.30 10.16 -0.80
C GLN A 172 -0.54 8.96 -0.19
N PRO A 173 -0.62 7.78 -0.82
CA PRO A 173 0.16 6.63 -0.41
C PRO A 173 1.63 6.74 -0.84
N ASN A 174 2.51 6.27 0.03
CA ASN A 174 3.95 6.11 -0.18
C ASN A 174 4.31 4.66 0.10
N ILE A 175 5.18 4.06 -0.71
CA ILE A 175 5.60 2.67 -0.54
C ILE A 175 7.08 2.61 -0.21
N ALA A 176 7.41 1.86 0.84
CA ALA A 176 8.76 1.38 1.10
C ALA A 176 8.84 -0.12 0.88
N ILE A 177 9.88 -0.57 0.19
CA ILE A 177 10.22 -1.98 0.04
C ILE A 177 11.55 -2.23 0.73
N ARG A 178 11.67 -3.37 1.39
CA ARG A 178 12.90 -3.77 2.06
C ARG A 178 13.93 -4.16 1.01
N LEU A 179 15.12 -3.59 1.14
CA LEU A 179 16.29 -4.06 0.42
C LEU A 179 16.55 -5.52 0.83
N ASP A 180 16.35 -6.43 -0.11
CA ASP A 180 16.59 -7.86 0.06
C ASP A 180 17.46 -8.40 -1.08
N ASP A 181 18.29 -9.39 -0.77
CA ASP A 181 19.32 -9.91 -1.68
C ASP A 181 18.70 -10.72 -2.84
N ASP A 182 17.49 -11.24 -2.66
CA ASP A 182 16.80 -12.13 -3.60
C ASP A 182 16.22 -11.39 -4.81
N ASN A 183 16.17 -10.05 -4.78
CA ASN A 183 15.68 -9.17 -5.85
C ASN A 183 14.27 -9.47 -6.37
N ASN A 184 13.48 -10.27 -5.64
CA ASN A 184 12.15 -10.68 -6.03
C ASN A 184 11.08 -9.88 -5.28
N TYR A 185 10.82 -8.67 -5.75
CA TYR A 185 9.78 -7.83 -5.17
C TYR A 185 8.39 -8.11 -5.77
N GLY A 186 8.21 -9.17 -6.56
CA GLY A 186 6.97 -9.43 -7.30
C GLY A 186 5.74 -9.47 -6.38
N ASP A 187 5.82 -10.29 -5.33
CA ASP A 187 4.75 -10.45 -4.34
C ASP A 187 4.53 -9.17 -3.53
N THR A 188 5.60 -8.66 -2.93
CA THR A 188 5.57 -7.48 -2.06
C THR A 188 5.10 -6.24 -2.80
N LEU A 189 5.65 -5.90 -3.97
CA LEU A 189 5.19 -4.75 -4.74
C LEU A 189 3.74 -4.92 -5.17
N SER A 190 3.33 -6.11 -5.63
CA SER A 190 1.93 -6.32 -6.01
C SER A 190 0.99 -6.13 -4.83
N HIS A 191 1.39 -6.58 -3.64
CA HIS A 191 0.65 -6.40 -2.40
C HIS A 191 0.54 -4.92 -2.01
N GLU A 192 1.68 -4.22 -1.90
CA GLU A 192 1.71 -2.80 -1.50
C GLU A 192 1.04 -1.88 -2.54
N LEU A 193 1.17 -2.17 -3.83
CA LEU A 193 0.51 -1.39 -4.88
C LEU A 193 -1.01 -1.50 -4.81
N ILE A 194 -1.55 -2.64 -4.36
CA ILE A 194 -2.99 -2.78 -4.12
C ILE A 194 -3.44 -1.95 -2.92
N HIS A 195 -2.67 -1.93 -1.83
CA HIS A 195 -2.96 -1.03 -0.71
C HIS A 195 -2.92 0.44 -1.13
N ALA A 196 -1.89 0.85 -1.86
CA ALA A 196 -1.80 2.21 -2.38
C ALA A 196 -2.97 2.54 -3.32
N ARG A 197 -3.41 1.57 -4.14
CA ARG A 197 -4.58 1.76 -5.01
C ARG A 197 -5.88 1.85 -4.22
N ASP A 198 -6.03 1.08 -3.14
CA ASP A 198 -7.18 1.17 -2.24
C ASP A 198 -7.26 2.55 -1.58
N ASP A 199 -6.13 3.12 -1.10
CA ASP A 199 -6.08 4.47 -0.53
C ASP A 199 -6.40 5.58 -1.55
N LEU A 200 -6.07 5.35 -2.83
CA LEU A 200 -6.42 6.29 -3.91
C LEU A 200 -7.88 6.16 -4.35
N ASP A 201 -8.45 4.97 -4.34
CA ASP A 201 -9.83 4.71 -4.80
C ASP A 201 -10.87 5.01 -3.71
N GLU A 202 -10.55 4.66 -2.47
CA GLU A 202 -11.41 4.75 -1.29
C GLU A 202 -10.70 5.54 -0.17
N PRO A 203 -10.32 6.82 -0.40
CA PRO A 203 -9.53 7.59 0.56
C PRO A 203 -10.26 7.89 1.86
N VAL A 204 -11.55 7.59 1.99
CA VAL A 204 -12.34 7.89 3.20
C VAL A 204 -12.86 6.61 3.82
N GLN A 205 -12.50 6.38 5.09
CA GLN A 205 -13.00 5.27 5.89
C GLN A 205 -13.89 5.81 7.00
N LEU A 206 -15.19 5.50 6.96
CA LEU A 206 -16.14 5.90 8.00
C LEU A 206 -16.22 4.84 9.09
N THR A 207 -16.17 5.26 10.35
CA THR A 207 -16.51 4.37 11.47
C THR A 207 -18.01 4.23 11.54
N GLN A 208 -18.51 3.00 11.39
CA GLN A 208 -19.93 2.73 11.59
C GLN A 208 -20.25 2.83 13.09
N GLN A 209 -21.19 3.68 13.47
CA GLN A 209 -21.62 3.80 14.87
C GLN A 209 -22.18 2.46 15.37
N GLY A 210 -21.54 1.90 16.40
CA GLY A 210 -21.95 0.64 17.04
C GLY A 210 -21.28 -0.63 16.51
N ASP A 211 -20.31 -0.54 15.58
CA ASP A 211 -19.45 -1.66 15.19
C ASP A 211 -17.99 -1.36 15.58
N ASP A 212 -17.63 -1.76 16.80
CA ASP A 212 -16.29 -1.58 17.38
C ASP A 212 -15.19 -2.26 16.52
N ASN A 213 -15.57 -3.21 15.64
CA ASN A 213 -14.63 -3.93 14.78
C ASN A 213 -14.60 -3.41 13.34
N SER A 214 -15.24 -2.26 13.04
CA SER A 214 -15.33 -1.75 11.65
C SER A 214 -13.96 -1.42 11.04
N SER A 215 -13.02 -0.88 11.81
CA SER A 215 -11.65 -0.60 11.35
C SER A 215 -10.86 -1.87 11.07
N GLU A 216 -10.90 -2.84 11.99
CA GLU A 216 -10.24 -4.14 11.85
C GLU A 216 -10.78 -4.91 10.62
N LYS A 217 -12.10 -4.90 10.42
CA LYS A 217 -12.72 -5.50 9.23
C LYS A 217 -12.29 -4.81 7.94
N ASN A 218 -12.23 -3.48 7.91
CA ASN A 218 -11.78 -2.76 6.72
C ASN A 218 -10.31 -3.07 6.41
N ARG A 219 -9.46 -3.11 7.44
CA ARG A 219 -8.07 -3.54 7.30
C ARG A 219 -7.98 -4.96 6.77
N LEU A 220 -8.68 -5.91 7.39
CA LEU A 220 -8.70 -7.30 6.93
C LEU A 220 -9.19 -7.42 5.48
N ARG A 221 -10.23 -6.69 5.07
CA ARG A 221 -10.70 -6.68 3.67
C ARG A 221 -9.57 -6.24 2.71
N SER A 222 -8.85 -5.18 3.06
CA SER A 222 -7.73 -4.64 2.29
C SER A 222 -6.60 -5.68 2.16
N GLU A 223 -6.20 -6.27 3.29
CA GLU A 223 -5.15 -7.30 3.38
C GLU A 223 -5.50 -8.55 2.56
N LEU A 224 -6.73 -9.05 2.69
CA LEU A 224 -7.21 -10.21 1.92
C LEU A 224 -7.12 -9.96 0.42
N ARG A 225 -7.42 -8.74 -0.03
CA ARG A 225 -7.31 -8.35 -1.44
C ARG A 225 -5.85 -8.30 -1.88
N ALA A 226 -4.99 -7.64 -1.11
CA ALA A 226 -3.57 -7.51 -1.40
C ALA A 226 -2.86 -8.88 -1.44
N TYR A 227 -3.08 -9.75 -0.46
CA TYR A 227 -2.55 -11.13 -0.45
C TYR A 227 -3.10 -11.99 -1.59
N ALA A 228 -4.38 -11.84 -1.96
CA ALA A 228 -4.94 -12.57 -3.10
C ALA A 228 -4.25 -12.18 -4.40
N VAL A 229 -4.03 -10.88 -4.62
CA VAL A 229 -3.30 -10.38 -5.80
C VAL A 229 -1.85 -10.85 -5.77
N GLY A 230 -1.14 -10.69 -4.64
CA GLY A 230 0.23 -11.15 -4.46
C GLY A 230 0.41 -12.64 -4.78
N ALA A 231 -0.46 -13.50 -4.23
CA ALA A 231 -0.41 -14.94 -4.47
C ALA A 231 -0.57 -15.31 -5.95
N ARG A 232 -1.51 -14.68 -6.66
CA ARG A 232 -1.75 -14.96 -8.09
C ARG A 232 -0.62 -14.39 -8.96
N MET A 233 -0.17 -13.17 -8.68
CA MET A 233 0.94 -12.56 -9.40
C MET A 233 2.22 -13.37 -9.22
N SER A 234 2.51 -13.83 -8.00
CA SER A 234 3.65 -14.70 -7.72
C SER A 234 3.59 -16.02 -8.49
N LEU A 235 2.42 -16.62 -8.65
CA LEU A 235 2.28 -17.82 -9.49
C LEU A 235 2.52 -17.52 -10.98
N LEU A 236 1.96 -16.42 -11.48
CA LEU A 236 2.07 -16.03 -12.89
C LEU A 236 3.49 -15.60 -13.25
N ILE A 237 4.18 -14.89 -12.36
CA ILE A 237 5.59 -14.52 -12.51
C ILE A 237 6.46 -15.77 -12.54
N ALA A 238 6.24 -16.73 -11.64
CA ALA A 238 6.95 -18.00 -11.65
C ALA A 238 6.77 -18.73 -12.99
N GLN A 239 5.54 -18.78 -13.50
CA GLN A 239 5.25 -19.38 -14.81
C GLN A 239 5.95 -18.63 -15.95
N HIS A 240 5.89 -17.30 -15.94
CA HIS A 240 6.52 -16.45 -16.96
C HIS A 240 8.04 -16.63 -17.00
N GLN A 241 8.67 -16.80 -15.84
CA GLN A 241 10.11 -16.99 -15.70
C GLN A 241 10.55 -18.46 -15.78
N GLY A 242 9.61 -19.40 -15.92
CA GLY A 242 9.91 -20.83 -15.95
C GLY A 242 10.39 -21.39 -14.60
N LEU A 243 10.07 -20.73 -13.50
CA LEU A 243 10.43 -21.17 -12.16
C LEU A 243 9.62 -22.40 -11.75
N ASN A 244 10.26 -23.29 -11.00
CA ASN A 244 9.60 -24.47 -10.45
C ASN A 244 9.99 -24.68 -8.98
N PHE A 245 9.16 -25.41 -8.25
CA PHE A 245 9.33 -25.58 -6.81
C PHE A 245 10.64 -26.28 -6.43
N ILE A 246 11.15 -27.18 -7.27
CA ILE A 246 12.35 -27.97 -6.97
C ILE A 246 13.60 -27.12 -7.10
N ASP A 247 13.70 -26.33 -8.17
CA ASP A 247 14.90 -25.55 -8.48
C ASP A 247 14.87 -24.13 -7.88
N ASN A 248 13.70 -23.65 -7.43
CA ASN A 248 13.50 -22.28 -6.95
C ASN A 248 12.80 -22.22 -5.59
N GLU A 249 13.21 -23.08 -4.65
CA GLU A 249 12.63 -23.17 -3.31
C GLU A 249 12.60 -21.80 -2.59
N GLU A 250 13.67 -21.01 -2.70
CA GLU A 250 13.77 -19.66 -2.12
C GLU A 250 12.67 -18.71 -2.59
N TYR A 251 12.40 -18.70 -3.90
CA TYR A 251 11.30 -17.93 -4.47
C TYR A 251 9.97 -18.33 -3.83
N PHE A 252 9.66 -19.63 -3.79
CA PHE A 252 8.37 -20.11 -3.26
C PHE A 252 8.24 -19.90 -1.75
N ASN A 253 9.34 -19.98 -1.00
CA ASN A 253 9.39 -19.65 0.41
C ASN A 253 9.09 -18.16 0.64
N SER A 254 9.64 -17.25 -0.18
CA SER A 254 9.42 -15.81 -0.05
C SER A 254 7.94 -15.39 -0.20
N VAL A 255 7.17 -16.13 -1.01
CA VAL A 255 5.76 -15.80 -1.34
C VAL A 255 4.75 -16.68 -0.61
N THR A 256 5.21 -17.52 0.32
CA THR A 256 4.39 -18.54 0.98
C THR A 256 3.25 -17.93 1.82
N MET A 257 3.47 -16.77 2.44
CA MET A 257 2.43 -16.09 3.23
C MET A 257 1.20 -15.74 2.38
N SER A 258 1.42 -15.13 1.21
CA SER A 258 0.37 -14.78 0.26
C SER A 258 -0.44 -16.02 -0.16
N PHE A 259 0.24 -17.14 -0.45
CA PHE A 259 -0.45 -18.39 -0.77
C PHE A 259 -1.29 -18.94 0.39
N TYR A 260 -0.81 -18.85 1.63
CA TYR A 260 -1.59 -19.33 2.78
C TYR A 260 -2.82 -18.48 3.04
N VAL A 261 -2.69 -17.15 3.03
CA VAL A 261 -3.83 -16.24 3.23
C VAL A 261 -4.86 -16.42 2.11
N GLU A 262 -4.43 -16.40 0.85
CA GLU A 262 -5.30 -16.58 -0.31
C GLU A 262 -6.01 -17.95 -0.27
N ARG A 263 -5.31 -19.02 0.09
CA ARG A 263 -5.92 -20.35 0.20
C ARG A 263 -7.00 -20.41 1.27
N THR A 264 -6.75 -19.82 2.44
CA THR A 264 -7.73 -19.78 3.54
C THR A 264 -8.95 -18.98 3.13
N ARG A 265 -8.75 -17.77 2.58
CA ARG A 265 -9.81 -16.92 2.04
C ARG A 265 -10.59 -17.63 0.93
N ASN A 266 -9.92 -18.27 -0.02
CA ASN A 266 -10.56 -18.96 -1.16
C ASN A 266 -11.46 -20.09 -0.73
N LYS A 267 -11.08 -20.81 0.33
CA LYS A 267 -11.87 -21.93 0.85
C LYS A 267 -13.22 -21.47 1.41
N ILE A 268 -13.29 -20.26 1.96
CA ILE A 268 -14.46 -19.75 2.69
C ILE A 268 -15.28 -18.80 1.79
N ASN A 269 -14.63 -17.80 1.20
CA ASN A 269 -15.29 -16.78 0.40
C ASN A 269 -15.39 -17.14 -1.10
N GLY A 270 -14.81 -18.26 -1.52
CA GLY A 270 -14.84 -18.71 -2.90
C GLY A 270 -13.89 -17.95 -3.83
N SER A 271 -14.21 -17.96 -5.12
CA SER A 271 -13.38 -17.35 -6.17
C SER A 271 -13.13 -15.86 -5.92
N ILE A 272 -11.96 -15.36 -6.34
CA ILE A 272 -11.61 -13.94 -6.27
C ILE A 272 -12.59 -13.03 -7.04
N LEU A 273 -13.27 -13.58 -8.04
CA LEU A 273 -14.27 -12.88 -8.85
C LEU A 273 -15.67 -12.85 -8.21
N SER A 274 -15.81 -13.39 -6.99
CA SER A 274 -17.10 -13.43 -6.30
C SER A 274 -17.42 -12.05 -5.71
N PRO A 275 -18.69 -11.60 -5.68
CA PRO A 275 -19.07 -10.27 -5.21
C PRO A 275 -18.60 -9.90 -3.79
N ASN A 276 -18.39 -10.91 -2.93
CA ASN A 276 -17.98 -10.75 -1.54
C ASN A 276 -16.65 -11.48 -1.25
N ALA A 277 -15.79 -11.66 -2.26
CA ALA A 277 -14.57 -12.47 -2.16
C ALA A 277 -13.64 -12.05 -1.00
N PHE A 278 -13.69 -10.77 -0.61
CA PHE A 278 -12.84 -10.17 0.41
C PHE A 278 -13.60 -9.72 1.66
N ASP A 279 -14.91 -9.94 1.73
CA ASP A 279 -15.65 -9.49 2.90
C ASP A 279 -15.30 -10.32 4.14
N PRO A 280 -14.86 -9.66 5.23
CA PRO A 280 -14.63 -10.33 6.49
C PRO A 280 -15.93 -10.94 7.01
N ASN A 281 -15.86 -12.20 7.43
CA ASN A 281 -16.93 -12.87 8.13
C ASN A 281 -16.35 -13.72 9.26
N LYS A 282 -17.21 -14.13 10.18
CA LYS A 282 -16.79 -14.83 11.40
C LYS A 282 -16.02 -16.12 11.09
N GLU A 283 -16.47 -16.91 10.11
CA GLU A 283 -15.81 -18.16 9.73
C GLU A 283 -14.40 -17.90 9.17
N LEU A 284 -14.23 -16.85 8.35
CA LEU A 284 -12.93 -16.45 7.82
C LEU A 284 -11.98 -15.97 8.91
N ILE A 285 -12.46 -15.14 9.83
CA ILE A 285 -11.67 -14.64 10.96
C ILE A 285 -11.20 -15.81 11.84
N GLU A 286 -12.10 -16.72 12.20
CA GLU A 286 -11.76 -17.92 12.98
C GLU A 286 -10.72 -18.79 12.25
N ALA A 287 -10.87 -18.99 10.94
CA ALA A 287 -9.92 -19.78 10.16
C ALA A 287 -8.53 -19.13 10.02
N LEU A 288 -8.47 -17.79 9.96
CA LEU A 288 -7.20 -17.06 9.97
C LEU A 288 -6.53 -17.14 11.34
N ASP A 289 -7.28 -16.96 12.43
CA ASP A 289 -6.80 -17.10 13.80
C ASP A 289 -6.24 -18.50 14.07
N ASP A 290 -6.99 -19.55 13.70
CA ASP A 290 -6.58 -20.95 13.84
C ASP A 290 -5.33 -21.29 13.01
N ALA A 291 -5.14 -20.59 11.88
CA ALA A 291 -3.95 -20.71 11.04
C ALA A 291 -2.76 -19.89 11.55
N GLY A 292 -2.91 -19.14 12.65
CA GLY A 292 -1.87 -18.25 13.18
C GLY A 292 -1.64 -16.99 12.33
N LEU A 293 -2.62 -16.60 11.51
CA LEU A 293 -2.55 -15.48 10.57
C LEU A 293 -3.17 -14.19 11.13
N LYS A 294 -3.50 -14.13 12.42
CA LYS A 294 -4.08 -12.95 13.07
C LYS A 294 -3.29 -11.67 12.83
N SER A 295 -1.95 -11.78 12.77
CA SER A 295 -1.04 -10.65 12.62
C SER A 295 -1.24 -9.84 11.33
N ILE A 296 -1.90 -10.38 10.31
CA ILE A 296 -2.11 -9.66 9.06
C ILE A 296 -3.13 -8.52 9.20
N TYR A 297 -4.02 -8.55 10.21
CA TYR A 297 -5.07 -7.54 10.37
C TYR A 297 -5.17 -6.94 11.78
N SER A 298 -4.40 -7.44 12.75
CA SER A 298 -4.34 -6.92 14.12
C SER A 298 -3.41 -5.74 14.31
#